data_AF-A0A6L8XUW4-F1
#
_entry.id   AF-A0A6L8XUW4-F1
#
_cell.length_a   1.000
_cell.length_b   1.000
_cell.length_c   1.000
_cell.angle_alpha   90.00
_cell.angle_beta   90.00
_cell.angle_gamma   90.00
#
_symmetry.space_group_name_H-M   'P 1'
#
loop_
_entity.id
_entity.type
_entity.pdbx_description
1 polymer ?
#
loop_
_entity_poly.entity_id
_entity_poly.type
_entity_poly.pdbx_seq_one_letter_code
_entity_poly.pdbx_strand_id
1 'polypeptide(L)'
;MVKQQCLFGTLLSIKVPGRHFLFPESWRKGVKMTEPNRQSGENEERIIEIEIELLRPFKEHPFQVKDDPELLDLVDSKKLQFTVAVDISYIDKEVQEWIYEYISDTGFIKPKQIAALRNQLNDGPINQIQMLSIFNNCVMAKKISRSLTFSEKKLTKYFPDDYTAKDMEQVIESLLEKWMQEQSC
;
A
#
# COMPACT_ATOMS: atom_id res chain seq x y z
N MET A 1 47.05 -42.03 -13.56
CA MET A 1 46.64 -40.62 -13.71
C MET A 1 45.11 -40.59 -13.75
N VAL A 2 44.33 -39.89 -12.93
CA VAL A 2 44.49 -39.23 -11.62
C VAL A 2 43.11 -39.40 -10.95
N LYS A 3 43.10 -39.77 -9.67
CA LYS A 3 41.92 -39.85 -8.79
C LYS A 3 41.66 -38.47 -8.16
N GLN A 4 40.41 -38.11 -7.93
CA GLN A 4 39.98 -37.17 -6.88
C GLN A 4 38.47 -37.43 -6.60
N GLN A 5 38.14 -38.34 -5.69
CA GLN A 5 37.90 -38.12 -4.25
C GLN A 5 36.73 -37.19 -3.96
N CYS A 6 35.59 -37.82 -3.66
CA CYS A 6 34.60 -37.27 -2.74
C CYS A 6 35.28 -37.03 -1.37
N LEU A 7 35.32 -35.78 -0.95
CA LEU A 7 35.53 -35.41 0.45
C LEU A 7 34.14 -35.08 0.98
N PHE A 8 33.52 -36.00 1.72
CA PHE A 8 33.49 -35.94 3.18
C PHE A 8 33.06 -34.58 3.71
N GLY A 9 31.86 -34.57 4.28
CA GLY A 9 31.61 -33.78 5.48
C GLY A 9 31.16 -32.34 5.27
N THR A 10 30.02 -32.05 5.89
CA THR A 10 29.89 -30.87 6.75
C THR A 10 29.45 -29.55 6.11
N LEU A 11 28.85 -29.51 4.91
CA LEU A 11 28.13 -28.32 4.45
C LEU A 11 26.73 -28.63 3.89
N LEU A 12 25.68 -28.26 4.65
CA LEU A 12 24.34 -28.08 4.10
C LEU A 12 24.39 -26.76 3.29
N SER A 13 24.46 -26.86 1.97
CA SER A 13 24.24 -25.74 1.08
C SER A 13 22.97 -25.98 0.29
N ILE A 14 22.03 -25.04 0.40
CA ILE A 14 20.90 -24.95 -0.53
C ILE A 14 21.37 -24.11 -1.70
N LYS A 15 21.40 -24.70 -2.90
CA LYS A 15 21.75 -23.99 -4.14
C LYS A 15 20.46 -23.45 -4.76
N VAL A 16 20.20 -22.16 -4.56
CA VAL A 16 19.17 -21.41 -5.29
C VAL A 16 19.88 -20.66 -6.44
N PRO A 17 19.33 -20.59 -7.67
CA PRO A 17 19.97 -19.83 -8.74
C PRO A 17 20.24 -18.38 -8.29
N GLY A 18 21.51 -18.00 -8.24
CA GLY A 18 21.95 -16.66 -7.85
C GLY A 18 22.22 -16.40 -6.36
N ARG A 19 22.03 -17.36 -5.44
CA ARG A 19 22.44 -17.19 -4.02
C ARG A 19 22.96 -18.48 -3.40
N HIS A 20 24.10 -18.40 -2.72
CA HIS A 20 24.64 -19.45 -1.86
C HIS A 20 24.25 -19.14 -0.41
N PHE A 21 23.50 -20.04 0.23
CA PHE A 21 23.26 -19.97 1.67
C PHE A 21 24.15 -20.99 2.39
N LEU A 22 25.00 -20.49 3.29
CA LEU A 22 25.80 -21.29 4.21
C LEU A 22 25.08 -21.34 5.56
N PHE A 23 24.72 -22.54 6.01
CA PHE A 23 24.12 -22.71 7.34
C PHE A 23 25.21 -22.71 8.43
N PRO A 24 25.08 -21.90 9.50
CA PRO A 24 26.04 -21.88 10.61
C PRO A 24 26.06 -23.18 11.41
N GLU A 25 27.24 -23.56 11.94
CA GLU A 25 27.42 -24.77 12.75
C GLU A 25 26.56 -24.82 14.02
N SER A 26 26.14 -23.68 14.54
CA SER A 26 25.25 -23.58 15.71
C SER A 26 23.87 -24.20 15.48
N TRP A 27 23.46 -24.41 14.21
CA TRP A 27 22.19 -25.01 13.84
C TRP A 27 22.27 -26.55 13.74
N ARG A 28 23.46 -27.12 13.94
CA ARG A 28 23.75 -28.54 13.72
C ARG A 28 23.60 -29.40 14.99
N LYS A 29 23.54 -28.79 16.17
CA LYS A 29 23.45 -29.51 17.46
C LYS A 29 21.99 -29.68 17.89
N GLY A 30 21.51 -30.92 17.92
CA GLY A 30 20.22 -31.26 18.54
C GLY A 30 19.40 -32.34 17.83
N VAL A 31 19.69 -32.65 16.56
CA VAL A 31 18.94 -33.66 15.80
C VAL A 31 19.46 -35.05 16.12
N LYS A 32 18.73 -35.83 16.93
CA LYS A 32 18.98 -37.27 17.11
C LYS A 32 18.27 -38.05 16.00
N MET A 33 19.03 -38.65 15.09
CA MET A 33 18.50 -39.58 14.09
C MET A 33 18.32 -40.96 14.71
N THR A 34 17.09 -41.46 14.76
CA THR A 34 16.80 -42.89 14.96
C THR A 34 16.75 -43.56 13.60
N GLU A 35 17.57 -44.61 13.41
CA GLU A 35 17.56 -45.43 12.20
C GLU A 35 16.26 -46.22 12.10
N PRO A 36 15.60 -46.20 10.94
CA PRO A 36 15.25 -47.47 10.34
C PRO A 36 15.63 -47.56 8.87
N ASN A 37 16.12 -48.76 8.57
CA ASN A 37 16.15 -49.53 7.32
C ASN A 37 16.24 -48.77 5.98
N ARG A 38 17.37 -48.98 5.32
CA ARG A 38 17.66 -48.61 3.94
C ARG A 38 16.62 -49.20 2.99
N GLN A 39 15.93 -48.38 2.19
CA GLN A 39 15.95 -48.53 0.73
C GLN A 39 15.20 -47.40 0.00
N SER A 40 15.85 -46.99 -1.11
CA SER A 40 15.35 -46.31 -2.31
C SER A 40 14.69 -44.94 -2.17
N GLY A 41 15.28 -43.97 -2.88
CA GLY A 41 14.84 -42.59 -2.90
C GLY A 41 13.52 -42.38 -3.59
N GLU A 42 12.86 -41.31 -3.17
CA GLU A 42 12.33 -40.21 -3.99
C GLU A 42 12.14 -39.04 -3.00
N ASN A 43 12.24 -37.79 -3.46
CA ASN A 43 12.12 -36.59 -2.63
C ASN A 43 10.66 -36.45 -2.12
N GLU A 44 10.28 -37.27 -1.14
CA GLU A 44 9.03 -37.07 -0.41
C GLU A 44 9.26 -35.88 0.53
N GLU A 45 8.55 -34.78 0.29
CA GLU A 45 8.44 -33.68 1.24
C GLU A 45 7.89 -34.23 2.56
N ARG A 46 8.78 -34.56 3.49
CA ARG A 46 8.38 -35.09 4.81
C ARG A 46 7.91 -33.93 5.66
N ILE A 47 6.63 -33.97 6.04
CA ILE A 47 6.09 -33.08 7.07
C ILE A 47 6.77 -33.47 8.39
N ILE A 48 7.61 -32.58 8.92
CA ILE A 48 8.25 -32.75 10.23
C ILE A 48 7.44 -31.92 11.23
N GLU A 49 6.86 -32.56 12.23
CA GLU A 49 6.27 -31.87 13.37
C GLU A 49 7.39 -31.34 14.27
N ILE A 50 7.44 -30.03 14.45
CA ILE A 50 8.43 -29.35 15.29
C ILE A 50 7.68 -28.67 16.43
N GLU A 51 8.12 -28.89 17.66
CA GLU A 51 7.59 -28.17 18.83
C GLU A 51 7.81 -26.66 18.68
N ILE A 52 6.77 -25.86 18.89
CA ILE A 52 6.81 -24.39 18.70
C ILE A 52 7.91 -23.74 19.55
N GLU A 53 8.19 -24.30 20.73
CA GLU A 53 9.23 -23.83 21.65
C GLU A 53 10.66 -23.91 21.07
N LEU A 54 10.87 -24.77 20.08
CA LEU A 54 12.16 -24.93 19.38
C LEU A 54 12.32 -23.91 18.23
N LEU A 55 11.25 -23.19 17.88
CA LEU A 55 11.30 -22.13 16.88
C LEU A 55 11.98 -20.90 17.49
N ARG A 56 13.02 -20.39 16.80
CA ARG A 56 13.68 -19.13 17.17
C ARG A 56 13.15 -17.98 16.32
N PRO A 57 12.88 -16.80 16.90
CA PRO A 57 12.58 -15.61 16.13
C PRO A 57 13.74 -15.25 15.19
N PHE A 58 13.42 -14.84 13.96
CA PHE A 58 14.41 -14.35 13.01
C PHE A 58 14.86 -12.94 13.41
N LYS A 59 15.93 -12.84 14.20
CA LYS A 59 16.52 -11.57 14.62
C LYS A 59 17.20 -10.88 13.44
N GLU A 60 17.07 -9.56 13.35
CA GLU A 60 17.78 -8.69 12.38
C GLU A 60 17.53 -9.00 10.89
N HIS A 61 16.37 -9.57 10.56
CA HIS A 61 15.95 -9.71 9.17
C HIS A 61 15.60 -8.33 8.57
N PRO A 62 15.99 -8.01 7.31
CA PRO A 62 15.70 -6.72 6.67
C PRO A 62 14.19 -6.43 6.55
N PHE A 63 13.36 -7.47 6.62
CA PHE A 63 11.92 -7.36 6.78
C PHE A 63 11.57 -7.77 8.21
N GLN A 64 11.53 -6.81 9.12
CA GLN A 64 10.98 -6.96 10.46
C GLN A 64 9.47 -6.71 10.40
N VAL A 65 8.70 -7.64 10.94
CA VAL A 65 7.31 -7.37 11.29
C VAL A 65 7.36 -6.46 12.50
N LYS A 66 7.09 -5.16 12.31
CA LYS A 66 6.81 -4.26 13.43
C LYS A 66 5.40 -4.60 13.91
N ASP A 67 5.32 -5.15 15.11
CA ASP A 67 4.05 -5.43 15.75
C ASP A 67 3.46 -4.10 16.25
N ASP A 68 2.61 -3.46 15.44
CA ASP A 68 1.80 -2.31 15.85
C ASP A 68 0.38 -2.80 16.20
N PRO A 69 0.11 -3.11 17.48
CA PRO A 69 -1.14 -3.78 17.88
C PRO A 69 -2.39 -2.97 17.53
N GLU A 70 -2.29 -1.64 17.57
CA GLU A 70 -3.38 -0.72 17.25
C GLU A 70 -3.76 -0.77 15.76
N LEU A 71 -2.77 -0.82 14.86
CA LEU A 71 -3.02 -0.94 13.43
C LEU A 71 -3.53 -2.33 13.05
N LEU A 72 -3.04 -3.37 13.73
CA LEU A 72 -3.51 -4.74 13.52
C LEU A 72 -5.00 -4.90 13.88
N ASP A 73 -5.44 -4.33 15.00
CA ASP A 73 -6.86 -4.35 15.39
C ASP A 73 -7.76 -3.64 14.36
N LEU A 74 -7.28 -2.53 13.79
CA LEU A 74 -7.99 -1.81 12.72
C LEU A 74 -8.11 -2.62 11.42
N VAL A 75 -7.10 -3.44 11.10
CA VAL A 75 -7.13 -4.34 9.94
C VAL A 75 -8.07 -5.52 10.18
N ASP A 76 -8.00 -6.14 11.37
CA ASP A 76 -8.83 -7.27 11.75
C ASP A 76 -10.32 -6.87 11.83
N SER A 77 -10.60 -5.65 12.32
CA SER A 77 -11.94 -5.07 12.34
C SER A 77 -12.42 -4.58 10.96
N LYS A 78 -11.64 -4.76 9.89
CA LYS A 78 -11.92 -4.34 8.51
C LYS A 78 -12.13 -2.84 8.33
N LYS A 79 -11.74 -2.02 9.31
CA LYS A 79 -11.76 -0.55 9.22
C LYS A 79 -10.60 -0.02 8.37
N LEU A 80 -9.51 -0.79 8.32
CA LEU A 80 -8.29 -0.47 7.57
C LEU A 80 -7.96 -1.59 6.58
N GLN A 81 -7.63 -1.23 5.34
CA GLN A 81 -7.16 -2.20 4.35
C GLN A 81 -5.71 -2.60 4.63
N PHE A 82 -5.37 -3.88 4.46
CA PHE A 82 -4.02 -4.40 4.70
C PHE A 82 -2.93 -3.62 3.95
N THR A 83 -3.15 -3.31 2.66
CA THR A 83 -2.19 -2.51 1.87
C THR A 83 -1.93 -1.13 2.49
N VAL A 84 -2.99 -0.51 3.01
CA VAL A 84 -2.89 0.80 3.66
C VAL A 84 -2.19 0.69 5.02
N ALA A 85 -2.45 -0.37 5.78
CA ALA A 85 -1.75 -0.63 7.04
C ALA A 85 -0.24 -0.83 6.82
N VAL A 86 0.14 -1.58 5.78
CA VAL A 86 1.54 -1.71 5.36
C VAL A 86 2.14 -0.35 5.03
N ASP A 87 1.43 0.50 4.27
CA ASP A 87 1.90 1.84 3.95
C ASP A 87 2.09 2.73 5.19
N ILE A 88 1.19 2.63 6.18
CA ILE A 88 1.27 3.36 7.46
C ILE A 88 2.45 2.85 8.31
N SER A 89 2.78 1.56 8.26
CA SER A 89 3.89 0.97 9.04
C SER A 89 5.27 1.56 8.70
N TYR A 90 5.42 2.17 7.52
CA TYR A 90 6.65 2.85 7.10
C TYR A 90 6.74 4.30 7.56
N ILE A 91 5.70 4.85 8.20
CA ILE A 91 5.65 6.23 8.69
C ILE A 91 6.15 6.28 10.14
N ASP A 92 6.61 7.45 10.59
CA ASP A 92 6.98 7.69 11.99
C ASP A 92 5.83 7.48 12.97
N LYS A 93 6.16 6.98 14.16
CA LYS A 93 5.19 6.57 15.20
C LYS A 93 4.24 7.69 15.62
N GLU A 94 4.73 8.92 15.71
CA GLU A 94 3.91 10.09 16.08
C GLU A 94 2.76 10.31 15.08
N VAL A 95 3.04 10.17 13.78
CA VAL A 95 2.03 10.32 12.74
C VAL A 95 1.10 9.10 12.70
N GLN A 96 1.60 7.90 13.02
CA GLN A 96 0.77 6.70 13.16
C GLN A 96 -0.29 6.86 14.25
N GLU A 97 0.07 7.43 15.40
CA GLU A 97 -0.86 7.72 16.50
C GLU A 97 -1.97 8.69 16.04
N TRP A 98 -1.62 9.76 15.32
CA TRP A 98 -2.63 10.68 14.79
C TRP A 98 -3.58 10.02 13.77
N ILE A 99 -3.06 9.09 12.96
CA ILE A 99 -3.87 8.33 12.00
C ILE A 99 -4.82 7.40 12.75
N TYR A 100 -4.34 6.74 13.81
CA TYR A 100 -5.17 5.87 14.64
C TYR A 100 -6.33 6.64 15.29
N GLU A 101 -6.05 7.80 15.90
CA GLU A 101 -7.08 8.68 16.46
C GLU A 101 -8.12 9.07 15.40
N TYR A 102 -7.67 9.46 14.21
CA TYR A 102 -8.56 9.81 13.11
C TYR A 102 -9.46 8.64 12.66
N ILE A 103 -8.91 7.43 12.55
CA ILE A 103 -9.68 6.24 12.16
C ILE A 103 -10.67 5.85 13.27
N SER A 104 -10.31 6.05 14.53
CA SER A 104 -11.21 5.84 15.67
C SER A 104 -12.44 6.76 15.58
N ASP A 105 -12.23 8.03 15.25
CA ASP A 105 -13.31 9.04 15.14
C ASP A 105 -14.17 8.89 13.88
N THR A 106 -13.53 8.64 12.73
CA THR A 106 -14.21 8.61 11.42
C THR A 106 -14.68 7.22 10.99
N GLY A 107 -14.09 6.17 11.56
CA GLY A 107 -14.39 4.77 11.29
C GLY A 107 -13.78 4.19 10.00
N PHE A 108 -13.31 5.01 9.06
CA PHE A 108 -12.67 4.53 7.83
C PHE A 108 -11.66 5.54 7.25
N ILE A 109 -10.65 5.03 6.54
CA ILE A 109 -9.67 5.85 5.82
C ILE A 109 -9.49 5.35 4.38
N LYS A 110 -9.37 6.28 3.42
CA LYS A 110 -9.16 5.96 2.01
C LYS A 110 -7.67 5.85 1.70
N PRO A 111 -7.22 4.91 0.85
CA PRO A 111 -5.82 4.80 0.44
C PRO A 111 -5.23 6.10 -0.13
N LYS A 112 -6.06 6.89 -0.84
CA LYS A 112 -5.65 8.19 -1.41
C LYS A 112 -5.25 9.21 -0.33
N GLN A 113 -5.87 9.17 0.84
CA GLN A 113 -5.53 10.06 1.96
C GLN A 113 -4.12 9.74 2.48
N ILE A 114 -3.81 8.46 2.66
CA ILE A 114 -2.47 8.01 3.09
C ILE A 114 -1.41 8.29 2.03
N ALA A 115 -1.71 8.07 0.75
CA ALA A 115 -0.79 8.40 -0.34
C ALA A 115 -0.45 9.91 -0.37
N ALA A 116 -1.45 10.77 -0.18
CA ALA A 116 -1.23 12.22 -0.11
C ALA A 116 -0.40 12.62 1.12
N LEU A 117 -0.64 11.98 2.26
CA LEU A 117 0.13 12.20 3.49
C LEU A 117 1.60 11.84 3.32
N ARG A 118 1.89 10.67 2.74
CA ARG A 118 3.26 10.21 2.46
C ARG A 118 4.00 11.15 1.53
N ASN A 119 3.32 11.70 0.53
CA ASN A 119 3.93 12.69 -0.35
C ASN A 119 4.34 13.96 0.41
N GLN A 120 3.49 14.47 1.32
CA GLN A 120 3.87 15.60 2.16
C GLN A 120 4.99 15.29 3.14
N LEU A 121 5.02 14.08 3.71
CA LEU A 121 6.09 13.65 4.61
C LEU A 121 7.47 13.62 3.92
N ASN A 122 7.52 13.42 2.59
CA ASN A 122 8.77 13.53 1.84
C ASN A 122 9.27 14.98 1.72
N ASP A 123 8.37 15.96 1.78
CA ASP A 123 8.71 17.39 1.67
C ASP A 123 9.14 17.99 3.03
N GLY A 124 8.77 17.36 4.14
CA GLY A 124 9.19 17.77 5.48
C GLY A 124 8.31 17.20 6.60
N PRO A 125 8.65 17.52 7.87
CA PRO A 125 7.83 17.13 9.01
C PRO A 125 6.46 17.80 8.93
N ILE A 126 5.42 17.02 9.19
CA ILE A 126 4.03 17.50 9.17
C ILE A 126 3.51 17.66 10.60
N ASN A 127 2.55 18.56 10.78
CA ASN A 127 1.79 18.70 12.02
C ASN A 127 0.42 18.01 11.90
N GLN A 128 -0.20 17.64 13.03
CA GLN A 128 -1.52 17.04 13.12
C GLN A 128 -2.59 17.88 12.39
N ILE A 129 -2.54 19.20 12.51
CA ILE A 129 -3.48 20.11 11.80
C ILE A 129 -3.32 20.00 10.27
N GLN A 130 -2.09 19.87 9.78
CA GLN A 130 -1.82 19.69 8.36
C GLN A 130 -2.33 18.34 7.87
N MET A 131 -2.11 17.28 8.66
CA MET A 131 -2.66 15.94 8.39
C MET A 131 -4.19 15.98 8.26
N LEU A 132 -4.88 16.59 9.23
CA LEU A 132 -6.34 16.74 9.21
C LEU A 132 -6.82 17.51 7.96
N SER A 133 -6.10 18.57 7.57
CA SER A 133 -6.38 19.32 6.34
C SER A 133 -6.21 18.46 5.08
N ILE A 134 -5.17 17.63 4.99
CA ILE A 134 -4.95 16.71 3.87
C ILE A 134 -6.10 15.70 3.77
N PHE A 135 -6.49 15.13 4.90
CA PHE A 135 -7.57 14.14 4.96
C PHE A 135 -8.92 14.75 4.57
N ASN A 136 -9.25 15.94 5.09
CA ASN A 136 -10.49 16.65 4.77
C ASN A 136 -10.53 17.12 3.30
N ASN A 137 -9.41 17.62 2.75
CA ASN A 137 -9.33 18.01 1.34
C ASN A 137 -9.45 16.81 0.39
N CYS A 138 -8.92 15.64 0.75
CA CYS A 138 -9.10 14.42 -0.04
C CYS A 138 -10.54 13.91 -0.05
N VAL A 139 -11.35 14.24 0.97
CA VAL A 139 -12.80 13.97 1.00
C VAL A 139 -13.56 14.98 0.12
N MET A 140 -13.09 16.22 0.03
CA MET A 140 -13.77 17.32 -0.68
C MET A 140 -13.29 17.53 -2.14
N ALA A 141 -12.26 16.83 -2.61
CA ALA A 141 -11.71 16.98 -3.97
C ALA A 141 -12.54 16.32 -5.09
N LYS A 142 -13.87 16.26 -4.96
CA LYS A 142 -14.74 16.23 -6.14
C LYS A 142 -15.11 17.69 -6.41
N LYS A 143 -14.26 18.41 -7.15
CA LYS A 143 -14.79 19.49 -8.01
C LYS A 143 -15.82 18.79 -8.88
N ILE A 144 -17.09 18.93 -8.54
CA ILE A 144 -18.18 18.51 -9.42
C ILE A 144 -18.07 19.48 -10.59
N SER A 145 -17.26 19.14 -11.58
CA SER A 145 -17.39 19.71 -12.90
C SER A 145 -18.78 19.31 -13.35
N ARG A 146 -19.76 20.19 -13.13
CA ARG A 146 -21.07 20.06 -13.76
C ARG A 146 -20.83 20.33 -15.24
N SER A 147 -20.38 19.31 -15.96
CA SER A 147 -20.21 19.38 -17.40
C SER A 147 -21.60 19.54 -17.99
N LEU A 148 -21.91 20.75 -18.41
CA LEU A 148 -23.14 21.07 -19.12
C LEU A 148 -22.83 20.96 -20.61
N THR A 149 -23.24 19.85 -21.21
CA THR A 149 -23.11 19.66 -22.67
C THR A 149 -24.38 20.15 -23.36
N PHE A 150 -24.25 21.18 -24.17
CA PHE A 150 -25.33 21.64 -25.04
C PHE A 150 -25.23 20.93 -26.40
N SER A 151 -26.37 20.48 -26.92
CA SER A 151 -26.43 19.92 -28.27
C SER A 151 -26.68 21.04 -29.28
N GLU A 152 -25.94 21.03 -30.39
CA GLU A 152 -26.06 21.99 -31.48
C GLU A 152 -27.51 22.16 -31.97
N LYS A 153 -28.28 21.06 -32.07
CA LYS A 153 -29.70 21.08 -32.46
C LYS A 153 -30.59 21.92 -31.54
N LYS A 154 -30.21 22.09 -30.27
CA LYS A 154 -30.92 22.94 -29.33
C LYS A 154 -30.49 24.40 -29.48
N LEU A 155 -29.24 24.64 -29.85
CA LEU A 155 -28.66 25.97 -30.01
C LEU A 155 -29.12 26.63 -31.32
N THR A 156 -29.21 25.89 -32.43
CA THR A 156 -29.69 26.40 -33.73
C THR A 156 -31.12 26.95 -33.72
N LYS A 157 -31.90 26.70 -32.65
CA LYS A 157 -33.22 27.33 -32.44
C LYS A 157 -33.13 28.79 -31.95
N TYR A 158 -32.02 29.15 -31.30
CA TYR A 158 -31.83 30.46 -30.65
C TYR A 158 -30.80 31.33 -31.36
N PHE A 159 -30.02 30.74 -32.28
CA PHE A 159 -28.99 31.43 -33.06
C PHE A 159 -29.31 31.36 -34.55
N PRO A 160 -29.01 32.42 -35.34
CA PRO A 160 -29.05 32.38 -36.80
C PRO A 160 -28.08 31.36 -37.39
N ASP A 161 -28.36 30.84 -38.58
CA ASP A 161 -27.53 29.85 -39.28
C ASP A 161 -26.13 30.39 -39.67
N ASP A 162 -25.95 31.72 -39.69
CA ASP A 162 -24.68 32.37 -40.02
C ASP A 162 -23.69 32.40 -38.83
N TYR A 163 -24.09 31.96 -37.63
CA TYR A 163 -23.23 31.98 -36.45
C TYR A 163 -22.29 30.78 -36.39
N THR A 164 -21.02 31.03 -36.12
CA THR A 164 -20.06 29.96 -35.83
C THR A 164 -20.18 29.49 -34.38
N ALA A 165 -19.69 28.29 -34.07
CA ALA A 165 -19.66 27.78 -32.69
C ALA A 165 -18.99 28.75 -31.71
N LYS A 166 -17.94 29.45 -32.17
CA LYS A 166 -17.22 30.46 -31.38
C LYS A 166 -18.09 31.69 -31.08
N ASP A 167 -18.87 32.14 -32.06
CA ASP A 167 -19.77 33.28 -31.87
C ASP A 167 -20.91 32.91 -30.91
N MET A 168 -21.42 31.67 -30.99
CA MET A 168 -22.41 31.16 -30.04
C MET A 168 -21.84 31.09 -28.61
N GLU A 169 -20.60 30.61 -28.45
CA GLU A 169 -19.91 30.57 -27.14
C GLU A 169 -19.77 31.96 -26.53
N GLN A 170 -19.33 32.96 -27.31
CA GLN A 170 -19.17 34.33 -26.82
C GLN A 170 -20.49 34.97 -26.41
N VAL A 171 -21.56 34.76 -27.18
CA VAL A 171 -22.89 35.27 -26.82
C VAL A 171 -23.39 34.60 -25.53
N ILE A 172 -23.23 33.28 -25.40
CA ILE A 172 -23.61 32.56 -24.17
C ILE A 172 -22.82 33.08 -22.97
N GLU A 173 -21.52 33.27 -23.12
CA GLU A 173 -20.65 33.82 -22.07
C GLU A 173 -21.13 35.22 -21.63
N SER A 174 -21.43 36.11 -22.59
CA SER A 174 -21.93 37.46 -22.29
C SER A 174 -23.29 37.48 -21.57
N LEU A 175 -24.20 36.57 -21.93
CA LEU A 175 -25.51 36.43 -21.28
C LEU A 175 -25.37 35.92 -19.85
N LEU A 176 -24.45 34.98 -19.61
CA LEU A 176 -24.18 34.45 -18.28
C LEU A 176 -23.49 35.49 -17.39
N GLU A 177 -22.57 36.29 -17.94
CA GLU A 177 -21.91 37.37 -17.20
C GLU A 177 -22.93 38.45 -16.78
N LYS A 178 -23.82 38.84 -17.70
CA LYS A 178 -24.91 39.76 -17.38
C LYS A 178 -25.85 39.21 -16.30
N TRP A 179 -26.28 37.96 -16.44
CA TRP A 179 -27.11 37.31 -15.42
C TRP A 179 -26.40 37.27 -14.05
N MET A 180 -25.10 36.97 -14.02
CA MET A 180 -24.31 36.95 -12.79
C MET A 180 -24.24 38.34 -12.14
N GLN A 181 -24.03 39.40 -12.94
CA GLN A 181 -24.02 40.78 -12.43
C GLN A 181 -25.38 41.18 -11.84
N GLU A 182 -26.48 40.76 -12.46
CA GLU A 182 -27.85 41.02 -11.98
C GLU A 182 -28.21 40.25 -10.70
N GLN A 183 -27.64 39.06 -10.48
CA GLN A 183 -27.83 38.30 -9.23
C GLN A 183 -26.94 38.77 -8.07
N SER A 184 -25.90 39.56 -8.37
CA SER A 184 -24.91 40.05 -7.39
C SER A 184 -25.21 41.45 -6.86
N CYS A 185 -26.32 42.06 -7.31
CA CYS A 185 -26.92 43.30 -6.79
C CYS A 185 -28.19 42.97 -6.02
#